data_AF-A0A8J4RD30-F1
#
_entry.id   AF-A0A8J4RD30-F1
#
_cell.length_a   1.000
_cell.length_b   1.000
_cell.length_c   1.000
_cell.angle_alpha   90.00
_cell.angle_beta   90.00
_cell.angle_gamma   90.00
#
_symmetry.space_group_name_H-M   'P 1'
#
loop_
_entity.id
_entity.type
_entity.pdbx_description
1 polymer ?
#
loop_
_entity_poly.entity_id
_entity_poly.type
_entity_poly.pdbx_seq_one_letter_code
_entity_poly.pdbx_strand_id
1 'polypeptide(L)'
;MDRILDYVPELENEIKKLTLRKKDMLSALENQQNLDQTPHIKVQAPTVSVHEVKEGQVIIQICLQKDREDVLSNLIRNLEAEDMCIKSASTFHISDDSSSYHLHVEVCL
;
A
#
# COMPACT_ATOMS: atom_id res chain seq x y z
N MET A 1 -10.37 -3.41 55.67
CA MET A 1 -9.07 -3.45 54.96
C MET A 1 -9.11 -4.63 53.98
N ASP A 2 -10.25 -4.85 53.32
CA ASP A 2 -10.54 -6.17 52.72
C ASP A 2 -10.57 -6.13 51.18
N ARG A 3 -10.70 -4.94 50.57
CA ARG A 3 -10.66 -4.77 49.10
C ARG A 3 -9.27 -5.04 48.48
N ILE A 4 -8.20 -5.00 49.27
CA ILE A 4 -6.83 -5.22 48.79
C ILE A 4 -6.55 -6.72 48.62
N LEU A 5 -7.21 -7.56 49.43
CA LEU A 5 -7.02 -9.01 49.39
C LEU A 5 -7.63 -9.65 48.13
N ASP A 6 -8.68 -9.05 47.58
CA ASP A 6 -9.33 -9.54 46.35
C ASP A 6 -8.71 -8.94 45.07
N TYR A 7 -8.17 -7.72 45.15
CA TYR A 7 -7.65 -7.00 43.98
C TYR A 7 -6.37 -7.62 43.40
N VAL A 8 -5.47 -8.13 44.25
CA VAL A 8 -4.22 -8.74 43.79
C VAL A 8 -4.48 -10.07 43.04
N PRO A 9 -5.27 -11.02 43.58
CA PRO A 9 -5.66 -12.21 42.84
C PRO A 9 -6.39 -11.93 41.52
N GLU A 10 -7.26 -10.91 41.48
CA GLU A 10 -7.97 -10.51 40.26
C GLU A 10 -7.01 -10.04 39.16
N LEU A 11 -6.06 -9.16 39.50
CA LEU A 11 -5.04 -8.68 38.57
C LEU A 11 -4.15 -9.81 38.06
N GLU A 12 -3.74 -10.74 38.93
CA GLU A 12 -2.94 -11.90 38.51
C GLU A 12 -3.69 -12.78 37.49
N ASN A 13 -5.00 -12.95 37.67
CA ASN A 13 -5.84 -13.69 36.74
C ASN A 13 -5.98 -12.97 35.39
N GLU A 14 -6.13 -11.64 35.42
CA GLU A 14 -6.17 -10.82 34.22
C GLU A 14 -4.86 -10.89 33.42
N ILE A 15 -3.71 -10.79 34.10
CA ILE A 15 -2.39 -10.94 33.48
C ILE A 15 -2.24 -12.33 32.83
N LYS A 16 -2.66 -13.40 33.51
CA LYS A 16 -2.62 -14.77 32.96
C LYS A 16 -3.48 -14.88 31.70
N LYS A 17 -4.71 -14.35 31.74
CA LYS A 17 -5.64 -14.34 30.59
C LYS A 17 -5.07 -13.56 29.40
N LEU A 18 -4.50 -12.38 29.65
CA LEU A 18 -3.88 -11.55 28.61
C LEU A 18 -2.64 -12.22 28.02
N THR A 19 -1.82 -12.87 28.85
CA THR A 19 -0.64 -13.60 28.41
C THR A 19 -0.99 -14.78 27.52
N LEU A 20 -2.04 -15.54 27.88
CA LEU A 20 -2.53 -16.65 27.07
C LEU A 20 -3.06 -16.14 25.72
N ARG A 21 -3.91 -15.12 25.73
CA ARG A 21 -4.43 -14.49 24.50
C ARG A 21 -3.32 -13.99 23.58
N LYS A 22 -2.28 -13.37 24.13
CA LYS A 22 -1.11 -12.93 23.36
C LYS A 22 -0.40 -14.11 22.68
N LYS A 23 -0.19 -15.22 23.40
CA LYS A 23 0.42 -16.43 22.83
C LYS A 23 -0.43 -17.05 21.72
N ASP A 24 -1.74 -17.11 21.91
CA ASP A 24 -2.67 -17.65 20.90
C ASP A 24 -2.71 -16.79 19.63
N MET A 25 -2.64 -15.46 19.78
CA MET A 25 -2.55 -14.55 18.63
C MET A 25 -1.21 -14.70 17.89
N LEU A 26 -0.10 -14.87 18.62
CA LEU A 26 1.22 -15.08 18.02
C LEU A 26 1.31 -16.43 17.30
N SER A 27 0.75 -17.50 17.87
CA SER A 27 0.73 -18.81 17.21
C SER A 27 -0.18 -18.84 15.99
N ALA A 28 -1.31 -18.12 16.01
CA ALA A 28 -2.15 -17.94 14.83
C ALA A 28 -1.40 -17.20 13.71
N LEU A 29 -0.61 -16.17 14.05
CA LEU A 29 0.20 -15.44 13.07
C LEU A 29 1.33 -16.30 12.48
N GLU A 30 2.02 -17.07 13.30
CA GLU A 30 3.08 -18.00 12.86
C GLU A 30 2.52 -19.11 11.95
N ASN A 31 1.32 -19.62 12.25
CA ASN A 31 0.64 -20.59 11.40
C ASN A 31 0.18 -19.98 10.06
N GLN A 32 -0.18 -18.69 10.02
CA GLN A 32 -0.47 -17.98 8.77
C GLN A 32 0.80 -17.76 7.93
N GLN A 33 1.92 -17.40 8.56
CA GLN A 33 3.21 -17.23 7.87
C GLN A 33 3.72 -18.54 7.23
N ASN A 34 3.36 -19.70 7.77
CA ASN A 34 3.73 -21.00 7.20
C ASN A 34 2.83 -21.45 6.04
N LEU A 35 1.62 -20.88 5.88
CA LEU A 35 0.69 -21.22 4.79
C LEU A 35 0.90 -20.34 3.55
N ASP A 36 1.52 -19.17 3.68
CA ASP A 36 1.79 -18.23 2.57
C ASP A 36 3.19 -18.39 1.93
N GLN A 37 3.81 -19.57 2.02
CA GLN A 37 5.10 -19.85 1.36
C GLN A 37 4.99 -20.26 -0.11
N THR A 38 3.82 -20.14 -0.72
CA THR A 38 3.73 -20.06 -2.19
C THR A 38 3.81 -18.61 -2.60
N PRO A 39 4.87 -18.15 -3.31
CA PRO A 39 4.89 -16.84 -3.92
C PRO A 39 3.91 -16.85 -5.09
N HIS A 40 2.62 -16.73 -4.79
CA HIS A 40 1.68 -16.23 -5.76
C HIS A 40 2.00 -14.74 -5.89
N ILE A 41 3.00 -14.42 -6.71
CA ILE A 41 3.15 -13.10 -7.30
C ILE A 41 1.89 -12.93 -8.16
N LYS A 42 0.78 -12.53 -7.52
CA LYS A 42 -0.33 -11.92 -8.22
C LYS A 42 0.24 -10.60 -8.69
N VAL A 43 0.79 -10.59 -9.91
CA VAL A 43 1.17 -9.39 -10.63
C VAL A 43 -0.10 -8.55 -10.70
N GLN A 44 -0.28 -7.64 -9.75
CA GLN A 44 -1.45 -6.81 -9.71
C GLN A 44 -1.31 -5.83 -10.87
N ALA A 45 -2.30 -5.83 -11.77
CA ALA A 45 -2.33 -4.86 -12.85
C ALA A 45 -2.30 -3.45 -12.23
N PRO A 46 -1.56 -2.49 -12.82
CA PRO A 46 -1.57 -1.12 -12.33
C PRO A 46 -2.98 -0.55 -12.42
N THR A 47 -3.39 0.18 -11.39
CA THR A 47 -4.63 0.96 -11.44
C THR A 47 -4.31 2.29 -12.11
N VAL A 48 -4.99 2.59 -13.21
CA VAL A 48 -4.81 3.84 -13.96
C VAL A 48 -6.12 4.61 -13.96
N SER A 49 -6.06 5.91 -13.66
CA SER A 49 -7.15 6.84 -13.90
C SER A 49 -6.63 8.04 -14.68
N VAL A 50 -7.51 8.61 -15.51
CA VAL A 50 -7.22 9.79 -16.32
C VAL A 50 -8.33 10.80 -16.08
N HIS A 51 -7.95 12.04 -15.80
CA HIS A 51 -8.87 13.14 -15.57
C HIS A 51 -8.51 14.30 -16.49
N GLU A 52 -9.44 14.70 -17.35
CA GLU A 52 -9.27 15.90 -18.17
C GLU A 52 -9.39 17.15 -17.28
N VAL A 53 -8.37 18.02 -17.35
CA VAL A 53 -8.36 19.29 -16.62
C VAL A 53 -9.02 20.38 -17.45
N LYS A 54 -8.67 20.41 -18.74
CA LYS A 54 -9.23 21.26 -19.80
C LYS A 54 -8.83 20.65 -21.14
N GLU A 55 -9.37 21.18 -22.23
CA GLU A 55 -9.04 20.73 -23.58
C GLU A 55 -7.52 20.68 -23.80
N GLY A 56 -7.02 19.50 -24.20
CA GLY A 56 -5.60 19.24 -24.43
C GLY A 56 -4.75 19.04 -23.17
N GLN A 57 -5.34 19.01 -21.96
CA GLN A 57 -4.63 18.75 -20.70
C GLN A 57 -5.30 17.67 -19.84
N VAL A 58 -4.50 16.72 -19.37
CA VAL A 58 -4.96 15.60 -18.54
C VAL A 58 -4.07 15.40 -17.32
N ILE A 59 -4.66 14.86 -16.25
CA ILE A 59 -3.94 14.29 -15.11
C ILE A 59 -4.10 12.78 -15.19
N ILE A 60 -2.98 12.08 -15.25
CA ILE A 60 -2.90 10.62 -15.23
C ILE A 60 -2.44 10.20 -13.83
N GLN A 61 -3.22 9.39 -13.15
CA GLN A 61 -2.85 8.79 -11.88
C GLN A 61 -2.64 7.29 -12.06
N ILE A 62 -1.54 6.77 -11.50
CA ILE A 62 -1.10 5.40 -11.69
C ILE A 62 -0.64 4.83 -10.35
N CYS A 63 -1.33 3.82 -9.86
CA CYS A 63 -0.90 3.07 -8.68
C CYS A 63 -0.18 1.79 -9.13
N LEU A 64 1.08 1.66 -8.73
CA LEU A 64 1.99 0.58 -9.11
C LEU A 64 2.59 -0.07 -7.87
N GLN A 65 2.82 -1.39 -7.96
CA GLN A 65 3.73 -2.08 -7.05
C GLN A 65 5.18 -1.77 -7.44
N LYS A 66 6.06 -1.78 -6.44
CA LYS A 66 7.46 -1.33 -6.55
C LYS A 66 8.31 -2.16 -7.52
N ASP A 67 7.87 -3.36 -7.88
CA ASP A 67 8.54 -4.24 -8.85
C ASP A 67 8.23 -3.90 -10.33
N ARG A 68 7.42 -2.86 -10.60
CA ARG A 68 6.96 -2.49 -11.96
C ARG A 68 7.37 -1.07 -12.39
N GLU A 69 8.58 -0.63 -12.03
CA GLU A 69 9.09 0.69 -12.40
C GLU A 69 9.18 0.91 -13.92
N ASP A 70 9.36 -0.18 -14.68
CA ASP A 70 9.40 -0.18 -16.16
C ASP A 70 8.09 0.34 -16.79
N VAL A 71 6.95 0.18 -16.11
CA VAL A 71 5.65 0.67 -16.59
C VAL A 71 5.63 2.18 -16.68
N LEU A 72 6.19 2.88 -15.68
CA LEU A 72 6.23 4.34 -15.67
C LEU A 72 7.16 4.87 -16.77
N SER A 73 8.35 4.27 -16.91
CA SER A 73 9.29 4.66 -17.98
C SER A 73 8.71 4.44 -19.36
N ASN A 74 7.99 3.32 -19.58
CA ASN A 74 7.30 3.06 -20.84
C ASN A 74 6.19 4.06 -21.12
N LEU A 75 5.41 4.43 -20.10
CA LEU A 75 4.40 5.48 -20.26
C LEU A 75 5.04 6.81 -20.65
N ILE A 76 6.07 7.26 -19.94
CA ILE A 76 6.74 8.54 -20.23
C ILE A 76 7.26 8.56 -21.66
N ARG A 77 7.93 7.47 -22.08
CA ARG A 77 8.42 7.33 -23.46
C ARG A 77 7.29 7.41 -24.50
N ASN A 78 6.13 6.81 -24.22
CA ASN A 78 4.98 6.87 -25.13
C ASN A 78 4.36 8.26 -25.17
N LEU A 79 4.29 8.97 -24.03
CA LEU A 79 3.84 10.36 -23.98
C LEU A 79 4.75 11.26 -24.84
N GLU A 80 6.06 11.11 -24.72
CA GLU A 80 7.03 11.86 -25.53
C GLU A 80 6.89 11.56 -27.03
N ALA A 81 6.57 10.33 -27.41
CA ALA A 81 6.36 9.93 -28.80
C ALA A 81 5.06 10.47 -29.41
N GLU A 82 4.07 10.80 -28.58
CA GLU A 82 2.76 11.37 -28.95
C GLU A 82 2.75 12.91 -28.82
N ASP A 83 3.92 13.54 -28.84
CA ASP A 83 4.10 14.99 -28.67
C ASP A 83 3.39 15.53 -27.40
N MET A 84 3.44 14.77 -26.29
CA MET A 84 2.89 15.19 -25.01
C MET A 84 3.96 15.66 -24.02
N CYS A 85 3.67 16.76 -23.34
CA CYS A 85 4.54 17.48 -22.43
C CYS A 85 4.09 17.26 -20.99
N ILE A 86 4.99 16.79 -20.12
CA ILE A 86 4.73 16.72 -18.67
C ILE A 86 4.91 18.11 -18.05
N LYS A 87 3.84 18.68 -17.49
CA LYS A 87 3.84 19.98 -16.79
C LYS A 87 4.27 19.86 -15.35
N SER A 88 3.78 18.83 -14.67
CA SER A 88 4.14 18.52 -13.30
C SER A 88 4.00 17.04 -13.03
N ALA A 89 4.76 16.56 -12.07
CA ALA A 89 4.70 15.19 -11.60
C ALA A 89 4.78 15.17 -10.08
N SER A 90 4.05 14.26 -9.47
CA SER A 90 4.20 13.96 -8.04
C SER A 90 4.10 12.47 -7.80
N THR A 91 4.63 12.04 -6.66
CA THR A 91 4.61 10.64 -6.23
C THR A 91 4.16 10.59 -4.79
N PHE A 92 3.32 9.62 -4.47
CA PHE A 92 2.81 9.37 -3.14
C PHE A 92 2.99 7.88 -2.80
N HIS A 93 3.71 7.59 -1.72
CA HIS A 93 3.84 6.22 -1.23
C HIS A 93 2.55 5.82 -0.51
N ILE A 94 1.87 4.78 -1.01
CA ILE A 94 0.64 4.27 -0.42
C ILE A 94 1.00 3.25 0.68
N SER A 95 1.97 2.38 0.39
CA SER A 95 2.51 1.37 1.31
C SER A 95 3.98 1.12 1.00
N ASP A 96 4.66 0.30 1.81
CA ASP A 96 6.07 -0.05 1.60
C ASP A 96 6.35 -0.66 0.22
N ASP A 97 5.34 -1.30 -0.37
CA ASP A 97 5.41 -2.02 -1.65
C ASP A 97 4.64 -1.33 -2.79
N SER A 98 3.97 -0.19 -2.55
CA SER A 98 3.17 0.47 -3.60
C SER A 98 3.24 1.99 -3.59
N SER A 99 3.30 2.57 -4.78
CA SER A 99 3.37 4.01 -5.01
C SER A 99 2.34 4.47 -6.04
N SER A 100 1.79 5.67 -5.81
CA SER A 100 0.94 6.40 -6.75
C SER A 100 1.76 7.46 -7.46
N TYR A 101 1.72 7.49 -8.78
CA TYR A 101 2.32 8.52 -9.62
C TYR A 101 1.23 9.37 -10.24
N HIS A 102 1.40 10.68 -10.19
CA HIS A 102 0.46 11.64 -10.74
C HIS A 102 1.22 12.47 -11.77
N LEU A 103 0.77 12.43 -13.02
CA LEU A 103 1.37 13.13 -14.14
C LEU A 103 0.36 14.13 -14.70
N HIS A 104 0.70 15.41 -14.67
CA HIS A 104 -0.04 16.44 -15.38
C HIS A 104 0.58 16.62 -16.76
N VAL A 105 -0.19 16.33 -17.80
CA VAL A 105 0.27 16.25 -19.18
C VAL A 105 -0.53 17.21 -20.06
N GLU A 106 0.12 17.84 -21.02
CA GLU A 106 -0.47 18.69 -22.06
C GLU A 106 0.03 18.27 -23.44
N VAL A 107 -0.78 18.42 -24.49
CA VAL A 107 -0.30 18.31 -25.88
C VAL A 107 0.71 19.43 -26.17
N CYS A 108 1.94 19.07 -26.54
CA CYS A 108 2.95 20.03 -27.00
C CYS A 108 2.53 20.59 -28.37
N LEU A 109 2.67 21.91 -28.55
CA LEU A 109 2.47 22.61 -29.83
C LEU A 109 3.83 22.96 -30.46
#